data_AF-A0A7V8YMF6-F1
#
_entry.id   AF-A0A7V8YMF6-F1
#
_cell.length_a   1.000
_cell.length_b   1.000
_cell.length_c   1.000
_cell.angle_alpha   90.00
_cell.angle_beta   90.00
_cell.angle_gamma   90.00
#
_symmetry.space_group_name_H-M   'P 1'
#
loop_
_entity.id
_entity.type
_entity.pdbx_description
1 polymer ?
#
loop_
_entity_poly.entity_id
_entity_poly.type
_entity_poly.pdbx_seq_one_letter_code
_entity_poly.pdbx_strand_id
1 'polypeptide(L)'
;MKAGVLALQGAFREHAEVLEALGVEPVEVRLPDHLSGVDAVFLPGGESTTIAKLLDSSGVQAALRSRLVDGLPVFGTCAGLILLANEVEDEHGRSYPGALDRL
;
A
#
# COMPACT_ATOMS: atom_id res chain seq x y z
N MET A 1 -4.28 -7.81 16.79
CA MET A 1 -3.42 -7.38 15.67
C MET A 1 -4.24 -6.44 14.81
N LYS A 2 -3.67 -5.30 14.43
CA LYS A 2 -4.29 -4.34 13.50
C LYS A 2 -3.57 -4.39 12.16
N ALA A 3 -4.31 -4.61 11.09
CA ALA A 3 -3.77 -4.62 9.73
C ALA A 3 -4.26 -3.41 8.95
N GLY A 4 -3.35 -2.56 8.50
CA GLY A 4 -3.69 -1.42 7.66
C GLY A 4 -3.99 -1.91 6.25
N VAL A 5 -5.10 -1.48 5.66
CA VAL A 5 -5.42 -1.74 4.25
C VAL A 5 -5.44 -0.39 3.53
N LEU A 6 -4.58 -0.20 2.52
CA LEU A 6 -4.56 1.04 1.76
C LEU A 6 -5.90 1.22 1.03
N ALA A 7 -6.67 2.24 1.39
CA ALA A 7 -8.06 2.42 0.95
C ALA A 7 -8.25 3.71 0.13
N LEU A 8 -7.25 4.05 -0.68
CA LEU A 8 -7.29 5.20 -1.60
C LEU A 8 -7.97 4.86 -2.93
N GLN A 9 -7.73 3.66 -3.46
CA GLN A 9 -8.37 3.10 -4.65
C GLN A 9 -8.18 1.58 -4.63
N GLY A 10 -9.10 0.84 -5.24
CA GLY A 10 -8.91 -0.58 -5.52
C GLY A 10 -9.74 -1.51 -4.64
N ALA A 11 -9.36 -2.78 -4.63
CA ALA A 11 -10.06 -3.87 -3.95
C ALA A 11 -9.72 -3.94 -2.44
N PHE A 12 -9.80 -2.80 -1.74
CA PHE A 12 -9.48 -2.74 -0.30
C PHE A 12 -10.54 -3.42 0.56
N ARG A 13 -11.80 -3.42 0.13
CA ARG A 13 -12.90 -4.03 0.88
C ARG A 13 -12.73 -5.55 0.99
N GLU A 14 -12.34 -6.19 -0.10
CA GLU A 14 -12.11 -7.65 -0.14
C GLU A 14 -10.94 -8.06 0.79
N HIS A 15 -9.90 -7.22 0.90
CA HIS A 15 -8.83 -7.41 1.88
C HIS A 15 -9.35 -7.28 3.33
N ALA A 16 -10.14 -6.24 3.61
CA ALA A 16 -10.72 -6.01 4.93
C ALA A 16 -11.63 -7.18 5.37
N GLU A 17 -12.50 -7.65 4.48
CA GLU A 17 -13.39 -8.80 4.73
C GLU A 17 -12.61 -10.08 5.08
N VAL A 18 -11.54 -10.37 4.35
CA VAL A 18 -10.69 -11.54 4.63
C VAL A 18 -9.95 -11.39 5.96
N LEU A 19 -9.44 -10.19 6.28
CA LEU A 19 -8.78 -9.92 7.55
C LEU A 19 -9.73 -10.10 8.74
N GLU A 20 -10.95 -9.57 8.65
CA GLU A 20 -11.99 -9.75 9.66
C GLU A 20 -12.32 -11.23 9.85
N ALA A 21 -12.49 -11.98 8.75
CA ALA A 21 -12.75 -13.42 8.79
C ALA A 21 -11.62 -14.23 9.45
N LEU A 22 -10.38 -13.71 9.42
CA LEU A 22 -9.22 -14.28 10.10
C LEU A 22 -9.03 -13.77 11.54
N GLY A 23 -9.94 -12.92 12.05
CA GLY A 23 -9.86 -12.36 13.40
C GLY A 23 -8.85 -11.22 13.55
N VAL A 24 -8.45 -10.59 12.46
CA VAL A 24 -7.58 -9.41 12.44
C VAL A 24 -8.44 -8.16 12.27
N GLU A 25 -8.13 -7.09 13.00
CA GLU A 25 -8.84 -5.80 12.88
C GLU A 25 -8.30 -5.02 11.67
N PRO A 26 -9.06 -4.85 10.57
CA PRO A 26 -8.61 -4.03 9.46
C PRO A 26 -8.73 -2.53 9.81
N VAL A 27 -7.74 -1.76 9.40
CA VAL A 27 -7.74 -0.30 9.49
C VAL A 27 -7.62 0.25 8.08
N GLU A 28 -8.66 0.88 7.56
CA GLU A 28 -8.61 1.50 6.24
C GLU A 28 -7.69 2.74 6.26
N VAL A 29 -6.54 2.63 5.62
CA VAL A 29 -5.52 3.68 5.55
C VAL A 29 -5.87 4.64 4.41
N ARG A 30 -6.30 5.84 4.79
CA ARG A 30 -6.60 6.96 3.86
C ARG A 30 -5.81 8.22 4.17
N LEU A 31 -5.33 8.33 5.40
CA LEU A 31 -4.54 9.45 5.92
C LEU A 31 -3.30 8.91 6.64
N PRO A 32 -2.22 9.71 6.74
CA PRO A 32 -0.98 9.30 7.42
C PRO A 32 -1.21 8.72 8.82
N ASP A 33 -2.06 9.34 9.62
CA ASP A 33 -2.30 8.96 11.01
C ASP A 33 -2.98 7.59 11.15
N HIS A 34 -3.64 7.09 10.11
CA HIS A 34 -4.26 5.76 10.12
C HIS A 34 -3.23 4.62 10.18
N LEU A 35 -1.95 4.90 9.86
CA LEU A 35 -0.87 3.94 10.03
C LEU A 35 -0.49 3.74 11.50
N SER A 36 -0.88 4.65 12.41
CA SER A 36 -0.54 4.57 13.83
C SER A 36 -1.10 3.29 14.46
N GLY A 37 -0.23 2.52 15.13
CA GLY A 37 -0.61 1.26 15.78
C GLY A 37 -0.95 0.09 14.84
N VAL A 38 -0.72 0.22 13.53
CA VAL A 38 -0.83 -0.88 12.56
C VAL A 38 0.39 -1.80 12.66
N ASP A 39 0.14 -3.11 12.70
CA ASP A 39 1.15 -4.18 12.83
C ASP A 39 1.64 -4.71 11.46
N ALA A 40 0.83 -4.57 10.41
CA ALA A 40 1.17 -4.93 9.02
C ALA A 40 0.30 -4.14 8.04
N VAL A 41 0.79 -3.89 6.81
CA VAL A 41 0.04 -3.15 5.80
C VAL A 41 -0.21 -3.96 4.52
N PHE A 42 -1.42 -3.86 4.00
CA PHE A 42 -1.89 -4.52 2.80
C PHE A 42 -2.11 -3.48 1.70
N LEU A 43 -1.47 -3.69 0.55
CA LEU A 43 -1.63 -2.85 -0.64
C LEU A 43 -2.50 -3.63 -1.65
N PRO A 44 -3.75 -3.19 -1.88
CA PRO A 44 -4.69 -3.96 -2.69
C PRO A 44 -4.36 -3.87 -4.19
N GLY A 45 -5.03 -4.74 -4.96
CA GLY A 45 -5.10 -4.60 -6.41
C GLY A 45 -5.95 -3.40 -6.83
N GLY A 46 -5.77 -2.95 -8.06
CA GLY A 46 -6.39 -1.74 -8.59
C GLY A 46 -5.62 -1.25 -9.81
N GLU A 47 -5.58 0.07 -9.99
CA GLU A 47 -4.79 0.71 -11.04
C GLU A 47 -3.59 1.42 -10.37
N SER A 48 -2.38 0.89 -10.58
CA SER A 48 -1.18 1.30 -9.84
C SER A 48 -0.81 2.76 -10.05
N THR A 49 -1.01 3.33 -11.24
CA THR A 49 -0.68 4.74 -11.51
C THR A 49 -1.61 5.68 -10.73
N THR A 50 -2.89 5.35 -10.64
CA THR A 50 -3.88 6.09 -9.86
C THR A 50 -3.58 5.98 -8.37
N ILE A 51 -3.28 4.77 -7.89
CA ILE A 51 -2.92 4.56 -6.48
C ILE A 51 -1.64 5.35 -6.14
N ALA A 52 -0.62 5.34 -7.01
CA ALA A 52 0.62 6.10 -6.80
C ALA A 52 0.36 7.62 -6.69
N LYS A 53 -0.46 8.18 -7.58
CA LYS A 53 -0.85 9.61 -7.53
C LYS A 53 -1.65 9.96 -6.28
N LEU A 54 -2.54 9.08 -5.84
CA LEU A 54 -3.31 9.27 -4.61
C LEU A 54 -2.43 9.13 -3.36
N LEU A 55 -1.47 8.20 -3.36
CA LEU A 55 -0.49 8.05 -2.28
C LEU A 55 0.31 9.34 -2.07
N ASP A 56 0.80 9.94 -3.15
CA ASP A 56 1.56 11.19 -3.14
C ASP A 56 0.68 12.35 -2.65
N SER A 57 -0.45 12.60 -3.32
CA SER A 57 -1.35 13.72 -3.00
C SER A 57 -2.02 13.64 -1.63
N SER A 58 -2.17 12.44 -1.04
CA SER A 58 -2.72 12.26 0.31
C SER A 58 -1.69 12.42 1.43
N GLY A 59 -0.39 12.49 1.11
CA GLY A 59 0.69 12.48 2.09
C GLY A 59 0.93 11.11 2.77
N VAL A 60 0.11 10.10 2.45
CA VAL A 60 0.27 8.74 3.00
C VAL A 60 1.58 8.11 2.57
N GLN A 61 2.07 8.44 1.36
CA GLN A 61 3.30 7.85 0.81
C GLN A 61 4.50 8.02 1.74
N ALA A 62 4.73 9.24 2.26
CA ALA A 62 5.86 9.54 3.13
C ALA A 62 5.78 8.76 4.46
N ALA A 63 4.60 8.75 5.08
CA ALA A 63 4.36 8.02 6.32
C ALA A 63 4.50 6.51 6.14
N LEU A 64 3.95 5.96 5.05
CA LEU A 64 4.06 4.54 4.72
C LEU A 64 5.52 4.15 4.49
N ARG A 65 6.26 4.92 3.68
CA ARG A 65 7.70 4.67 3.42
C ARG A 65 8.50 4.63 4.71
N SER A 66 8.33 5.60 5.61
CA SER A 66 9.00 5.60 6.92
C SER A 66 8.75 4.30 7.67
N ARG A 67 7.49 3.87 7.74
CA ARG A 67 7.11 2.64 8.45
C ARG A 67 7.68 1.38 7.79
N LEU A 68 7.76 1.34 6.47
CA LEU A 68 8.37 0.22 5.74
C LEU A 68 9.88 0.12 5.99
N VAL A 69 10.57 1.27 6.08
CA VAL A 69 11.99 1.33 6.47
C VAL A 69 12.20 0.84 7.91
N ASP A 70 11.26 1.17 8.81
CA ASP A 70 11.26 0.70 10.20
C ASP A 70 10.86 -0.78 10.35
N GLY A 71 10.62 -1.49 9.25
CA GLY A 71 10.36 -2.92 9.23
C GLY A 71 8.90 -3.34 9.34
N LEU A 72 7.94 -2.43 9.09
CA LEU A 72 6.52 -2.77 8.99
C LEU A 72 6.32 -3.85 7.89
N PRO A 73 5.78 -5.04 8.22
CA PRO A 73 5.46 -6.05 7.22
C PRO A 73 4.45 -5.52 6.20
N VAL A 74 4.70 -5.79 4.92
CA VAL A 74 3.84 -5.35 3.83
C VAL A 74 3.48 -6.49 2.90
N PHE A 75 2.22 -6.52 2.48
CA PHE A 75 1.73 -7.46 1.48
C PHE A 75 1.07 -6.72 0.32
N GLY A 76 1.70 -6.76 -0.85
CA GLY A 76 1.19 -6.16 -2.08
C GLY A 76 0.54 -7.19 -2.99
N THR A 77 -0.67 -6.91 -3.46
CA THR A 77 -1.40 -7.77 -4.41
C THR A 77 -1.64 -7.03 -5.72
N CYS A 78 -1.27 -7.64 -6.86
CA CYS A 78 -1.41 -7.03 -8.20
C CYS A 78 -0.80 -5.60 -8.26
N ALA A 79 -1.61 -4.55 -8.35
CA ALA A 79 -1.16 -3.16 -8.30
C ALA A 79 -0.33 -2.85 -7.05
N GLY A 80 -0.69 -3.42 -5.90
CA GLY A 80 0.09 -3.29 -4.68
C GLY A 80 1.52 -3.83 -4.79
N LEU A 81 1.75 -4.89 -5.59
CA LEU A 81 3.09 -5.39 -5.87
C LEU A 81 3.86 -4.42 -6.78
N ILE A 82 3.20 -3.84 -7.79
CA ILE A 82 3.80 -2.83 -8.67
C ILE A 82 4.28 -1.62 -7.86
N LEU A 83 3.51 -1.19 -6.85
CA LEU A 83 3.90 -0.08 -5.98
C LEU A 83 5.17 -0.39 -5.15
N LEU A 84 5.38 -1.65 -4.78
CA LEU A 84 6.51 -2.12 -3.97
C LEU A 84 7.76 -2.47 -4.78
N ALA A 85 7.64 -2.57 -6.11
CA ALA A 85 8.78 -2.87 -6.96
C ALA A 85 9.86 -1.80 -6.81
N ASN A 86 11.12 -2.19 -6.92
CA ASN A 86 12.20 -1.20 -7.02
C ASN A 86 12.12 -0.47 -8.37
N GLU A 87 11.76 -1.21 -9.42
CA GLU A 87 11.71 -0.73 -10.80
C GLU A 87 10.47 -1.29 -11.50
N VAL A 88 9.82 -0.47 -12.31
CA VAL A 88 8.65 -0.80 -13.12
C VAL A 88 8.96 -0.46 -14.57
N GLU A 89 8.84 -1.46 -15.43
CA GLU A 89 9.01 -1.32 -16.88
C GLU A 89 7.65 -1.12 -17.56
N ASP A 90 7.57 -0.17 -18.48
CA ASP A 90 6.37 0.03 -19.32
C ASP A 90 6.41 -0.80 -20.61
N GLU A 91 5.32 -0.76 -21.40
CA GLU A 91 5.20 -1.52 -22.66
C GLU A 91 6.24 -1.15 -23.73
N HIS A 92 6.98 -0.06 -23.54
CA HIS A 92 8.03 0.40 -24.45
C HIS A 92 9.44 0.05 -23.93
N GLY A 93 9.55 -0.70 -22.83
CA GLY A 93 10.82 -1.06 -22.21
C GLY A 93 11.47 0.09 -21.43
N ARG A 94 10.69 1.13 -21.07
CA ARG A 94 11.21 2.23 -20.23
C ARG A 94 10.99 1.89 -18.77
N SER A 95 12.06 2.02 -18.00
CA SER A 95 12.06 1.78 -16.57
C SER A 95 11.86 3.02 -15.73
N TYR A 96 11.10 2.88 -14.65
CA TYR A 96 10.83 3.90 -13.65
C TYR A 96 10.99 3.33 -12.24
N PRO A 97 11.41 4.12 -11.24
CA PRO A 97 11.39 3.65 -9.85
C PRO A 97 9.94 3.38 -9.42
N GLY A 98 9.75 2.35 -8.60
CA GLY A 98 8.43 2.06 -8.05
C GLY A 98 7.95 3.14 -7.07
N ALA A 99 6.63 3.25 -6.92
CA ALA A 99 6.03 4.33 -6.12
C ALA A 99 6.47 4.33 -4.65
N LEU A 100 6.84 3.17 -4.09
CA LEU A 100 7.36 3.02 -2.72
C LEU A 100 8.85 2.63 -2.68
N ASP A 101 9.55 2.70 -3.81
CA ASP A 101 10.98 2.36 -3.92
C ASP A 101 11.84 3.16 -2.92
N ARG A 102 12.64 2.46 -2.12
CA ARG A 102 13.38 3.01 -0.98
C ARG A 102 14.44 4.00 -1.46
N LEU A 103 14.33 5.27 -1.07
CA LEU A 103 15.43 6.25 -1.20
C LEU A 103 16.59 5.85 -0.29
#